data_AF-A0A6J1R0R0-F1
#
_entry.id   AF-A0A6J1R0R0-F1
#
_cell.length_a   1.000
_cell.length_b   1.000
_cell.length_c   1.000
_cell.angle_alpha   90.00
_cell.angle_beta   90.00
_cell.angle_gamma   90.00
#
_symmetry.space_group_name_H-M   'P 1'
#
loop_
_entity.id
_entity.type
_entity.pdbx_description
1 polymer ?
#
loop_
_entity_poly.entity_id
_entity_poly.type
_entity_poly.pdbx_seq_one_letter_code
_entity_poly.pdbx_strand_id
1 'polypeptide(L)'
;MFLENRGTYLECYENIRNLLLRYPLNILSIYLCCMGSSNRAYLHPVHGRTNLHLTRKSTVTKVLIDRITNRAIGVEFVKNKQTIRVFAKNEVILCAGAIRSPQLLMLSGIGPAKHLTDLGINVIRDAPVGENLIDHITFFGLTFTTNAAVGYQLFDLINPFNSHISDFLINRMGKVYDSGREWDKYSLTNGWTVLPILLKPKSRGRITLLANDVNVKPEIVPNYFDDPDDVRTMIAGIRTALSIGQTKTMQAFDSKLLNITYTECNNYEYDSDAYWECAIRMLSTTLYHYCGTCKMGPSGDPTGSSEN
;
A
#
# COMPACT_ATOMS: atom_id res chain seq x y z
N MET A 1 6.58 -27.21 13.72
CA MET A 1 6.50 -27.04 15.18
C MET A 1 6.36 -25.55 15.45
N PHE A 2 5.13 -25.04 15.47
CA PHE A 2 4.85 -23.63 15.79
C PHE A 2 4.57 -23.56 17.29
N LEU A 3 5.35 -22.76 18.01
CA LEU A 3 5.11 -22.51 19.43
C LEU A 3 3.81 -21.72 19.57
N GLU A 4 2.79 -22.35 20.16
CA GLU A 4 1.62 -21.68 20.71
C GLU A 4 2.07 -20.75 21.84
N ASN A 5 2.32 -19.47 21.54
CA ASN A 5 2.58 -18.50 22.59
C ASN A 5 1.24 -17.83 22.98
N ARG A 6 0.56 -18.45 23.95
CA ARG A 6 -0.68 -18.00 24.59
C ARG A 6 -0.44 -16.84 25.57
N GLY A 7 0.36 -15.85 25.17
CA GLY A 7 0.81 -14.79 26.07
C GLY A 7 0.14 -13.44 25.82
N THR A 8 -0.37 -12.80 26.87
CA THR A 8 -0.72 -11.37 26.88
C THR A 8 0.54 -10.50 26.67
N TYR A 9 0.39 -9.18 26.45
CA TYR A 9 1.52 -8.26 26.15
C TYR A 9 2.64 -8.33 27.22
N LEU A 10 2.28 -8.55 28.49
CA LEU A 10 3.22 -8.75 29.60
C LEU A 10 3.99 -10.08 29.51
N GLU A 11 3.37 -11.16 29.04
CA GLU A 11 4.03 -12.47 28.86
C GLU A 11 5.00 -12.49 27.68
N CYS A 12 4.76 -11.73 26.59
CA CYS A 12 5.78 -11.57 25.54
C CYS A 12 6.95 -10.72 26.05
N TYR A 13 6.73 -9.72 26.92
CA TYR A 13 7.81 -8.93 27.53
C TYR A 13 8.68 -9.75 28.51
N GLU A 14 8.07 -10.53 29.39
CA GLU A 14 8.76 -11.45 30.32
C GLU A 14 9.50 -12.58 29.58
N ASN A 15 8.90 -13.13 28.51
CA ASN A 15 9.58 -14.13 27.67
C ASN A 15 10.74 -13.53 26.86
N ILE A 16 10.62 -12.30 26.36
CA ILE A 16 11.73 -11.60 25.69
C ILE A 16 12.87 -11.33 26.68
N ARG A 17 12.57 -10.91 27.92
CA ARG A 17 13.58 -10.70 28.97
C ARG A 17 14.36 -11.98 29.30
N ASN A 18 13.68 -13.12 29.38
CA ASN A 18 14.32 -14.42 29.63
C ASN A 18 15.06 -15.00 28.41
N LEU A 19 14.63 -14.70 27.17
CA LEU A 19 15.33 -15.14 25.96
C LEU A 19 16.56 -14.27 25.61
N LEU A 20 16.52 -12.96 25.89
CA LEU A 20 17.66 -12.05 25.71
C LEU A 20 18.89 -12.44 26.54
N LEU A 21 18.68 -13.15 27.66
CA LEU A 21 19.76 -13.66 28.51
C LEU A 21 20.40 -14.96 28.00
N ARG A 22 19.80 -15.64 27.01
CA ARG A 22 20.25 -16.99 26.59
C ARG A 22 20.67 -17.13 25.13
N TYR A 23 20.19 -16.29 24.21
CA TYR A 23 20.56 -16.39 22.80
C TYR A 23 20.56 -15.02 22.10
N PRO A 24 21.51 -14.75 21.16
CA PRO A 24 21.42 -13.59 20.29
C PRO A 24 20.29 -13.84 19.28
N LEU A 25 19.07 -13.45 19.63
CA LEU A 25 17.95 -13.50 18.68
C LEU A 25 18.04 -12.35 17.69
N ASN A 26 17.91 -12.69 16.41
CA ASN A 26 17.88 -11.74 15.30
C ASN A 26 16.64 -10.83 15.42
N ILE A 27 16.79 -9.53 15.11
CA ILE A 27 15.78 -8.46 15.29
C ILE A 27 14.39 -8.83 14.72
N LEU A 28 14.37 -9.64 13.64
CA LEU A 28 13.15 -10.12 12.98
C LEU A 28 12.24 -10.95 13.91
N SER A 29 12.82 -11.76 14.83
CA SER A 29 12.04 -12.59 15.76
C SER A 29 11.32 -11.77 16.84
N ILE A 30 11.89 -10.63 17.24
CA ILE A 30 11.26 -9.71 18.21
C ILE A 30 10.09 -8.98 17.53
N TYR A 31 10.28 -8.55 16.27
CA TYR A 31 9.25 -7.87 15.48
C TYR A 31 7.99 -8.73 15.28
N LEU A 32 8.17 -10.03 15.01
CA LEU A 32 7.07 -10.99 14.87
C LEU A 32 6.34 -11.29 16.20
N CYS A 33 7.00 -11.27 17.38
CA CYS A 33 6.31 -11.43 18.67
C CYS A 33 5.47 -10.20 19.05
N CYS A 34 5.79 -9.01 18.54
CA CYS A 34 5.20 -7.74 18.99
C CYS A 34 4.27 -7.05 17.99
N MET A 35 4.11 -7.56 16.76
CA MET A 35 3.22 -6.90 15.78
C MET A 35 1.75 -6.91 16.22
N GLY A 36 1.21 -5.72 16.49
CA GLY A 36 -0.17 -5.48 16.86
C GLY A 36 -1.11 -5.39 15.66
N SER A 37 -1.46 -6.53 15.05
CA SER A 37 -2.48 -6.57 14.00
C SER A 37 -3.90 -6.47 14.58
N SER A 38 -4.87 -5.99 13.78
CA SER A 38 -6.28 -5.95 14.17
C SER A 38 -6.83 -7.32 14.57
N ASN A 39 -6.41 -8.39 13.88
CA ASN A 39 -6.79 -9.75 14.25
C ASN A 39 -6.29 -10.15 15.65
N ARG A 40 -5.02 -9.86 15.97
CA ARG A 40 -4.45 -10.17 17.28
C ARG A 40 -5.08 -9.34 18.39
N ALA A 41 -5.35 -8.06 18.12
CA ALA A 41 -5.91 -7.15 19.11
C ALA A 41 -7.41 -7.39 19.36
N TYR A 42 -8.21 -7.61 18.30
CA TYR A 42 -9.67 -7.60 18.41
C TYR A 42 -10.34 -8.97 18.26
N LEU A 43 -9.80 -9.88 17.45
CA LEU A 43 -10.44 -11.18 17.18
C LEU A 43 -9.89 -12.30 18.06
N HIS A 44 -8.58 -12.33 18.29
CA HIS A 44 -7.93 -13.37 19.10
C HIS A 44 -8.48 -13.43 20.54
N PRO A 45 -8.65 -12.32 21.28
CA PRO A 45 -9.13 -12.40 22.67
C PRO A 45 -10.59 -12.86 22.82
N VAL A 46 -11.36 -12.84 21.73
CA VAL A 46 -12.82 -13.06 21.75
C VAL A 46 -13.26 -14.24 20.87
N HIS A 47 -12.32 -15.06 20.38
CA HIS A 47 -12.59 -16.13 19.43
C HIS A 47 -13.58 -17.20 19.95
N GLY A 48 -13.74 -17.31 21.28
CA GLY A 48 -14.61 -18.29 21.92
C GLY A 48 -16.04 -17.82 22.16
N ARG A 49 -16.38 -16.56 21.83
CA ARG A 49 -17.73 -16.04 22.01
C ARG A 49 -18.70 -16.73 21.06
N THR A 50 -19.82 -17.22 21.60
CA THR A 50 -20.83 -17.97 20.83
C THR A 50 -21.58 -17.14 19.79
N ASN A 51 -21.60 -15.82 19.96
CA ASN A 51 -22.22 -14.87 19.03
C ASN A 51 -21.26 -14.31 17.97
N LEU A 52 -20.02 -14.81 17.89
CA LEU A 52 -19.05 -14.42 16.88
C LEU A 52 -18.64 -15.64 16.04
N HIS A 53 -18.88 -15.56 14.73
CA HIS A 53 -18.51 -16.62 13.80
C HIS A 53 -17.42 -16.12 12.84
N LEU A 54 -16.23 -16.73 12.92
CA LEU A 54 -15.13 -16.43 12.03
C LEU A 54 -14.94 -17.57 11.01
N THR A 55 -15.01 -17.23 9.73
CA THR A 55 -14.67 -18.17 8.64
C THR A 55 -13.50 -17.64 7.84
N ARG A 56 -12.51 -18.51 7.59
CA ARG A 56 -11.34 -18.22 6.77
C ARG A 56 -11.49 -18.88 5.40
N LYS A 57 -10.74 -18.40 4.41
CA LYS A 57 -10.80 -18.91 3.02
C LYS A 57 -12.23 -18.88 2.44
N SER A 58 -12.99 -17.86 2.83
CA SER A 58 -14.33 -17.54 2.34
C SER A 58 -14.23 -16.25 1.52
N THR A 59 -14.20 -16.35 0.20
CA THR A 59 -14.12 -15.18 -0.68
C THR A 59 -15.52 -14.76 -1.07
N VAL A 60 -15.96 -13.59 -0.59
CA VAL A 60 -17.24 -12.99 -0.99
C VAL A 60 -17.21 -12.65 -2.47
N THR A 61 -18.25 -13.05 -3.19
CA THR A 61 -18.40 -12.88 -4.65
C THR A 61 -19.46 -11.85 -5.00
N LYS A 62 -20.49 -11.70 -4.15
CA LYS A 62 -21.61 -10.79 -4.39
C LYS A 62 -22.30 -10.39 -3.07
N VAL A 63 -22.74 -9.14 -2.97
CA VAL A 63 -23.69 -8.67 -1.96
C VAL A 63 -25.11 -8.90 -2.49
N LEU A 64 -25.96 -9.52 -1.66
CA LEU A 64 -27.35 -9.79 -2.01
C LEU A 64 -28.19 -8.58 -1.61
N ILE A 65 -28.86 -7.97 -2.59
CA ILE A 65 -29.67 -6.76 -2.39
C ILE A 65 -31.08 -7.04 -2.89
N ASP A 66 -32.06 -6.76 -2.03
CA ASP A 66 -33.47 -6.76 -2.41
C ASP A 66 -33.76 -5.51 -3.26
N ARG A 67 -34.21 -5.72 -4.50
CA ARG A 67 -34.45 -4.65 -5.47
C ARG A 67 -35.70 -3.83 -5.19
N ILE A 68 -36.63 -4.35 -4.40
CA ILE A 68 -37.87 -3.63 -4.07
C ILE A 68 -37.56 -2.63 -2.95
N THR A 69 -36.85 -3.10 -1.92
CA THR A 69 -36.55 -2.28 -0.73
C THR A 69 -35.20 -1.57 -0.81
N ASN A 70 -34.37 -1.86 -1.81
CA ASN A 70 -32.96 -1.45 -1.92
C ASN A 70 -32.12 -1.80 -0.67
N ARG A 71 -32.51 -2.87 0.04
CA ARG A 71 -31.83 -3.30 1.27
C ARG A 71 -30.84 -4.41 1.00
N ALA A 72 -29.63 -4.31 1.55
CA ALA A 72 -28.70 -5.43 1.60
C ALA A 72 -29.22 -6.51 2.56
N ILE A 73 -29.45 -7.72 2.05
CA ILE A 73 -30.04 -8.83 2.82
C ILE A 73 -29.03 -9.93 3.16
N GLY A 74 -27.82 -9.87 2.62
CA GLY A 74 -26.80 -10.89 2.86
C GLY A 74 -25.64 -10.85 1.87
N VAL A 75 -24.86 -11.91 1.87
CA VAL A 75 -23.71 -12.09 0.98
C VAL A 75 -23.67 -13.51 0.42
N GLU A 76 -23.14 -13.62 -0.78
CA GLU A 76 -22.72 -14.88 -1.40
C GLU A 76 -21.19 -14.96 -1.36
N PHE A 77 -20.65 -16.10 -0.90
CA PHE A 77 -19.21 -16.34 -0.89
C PHE A 77 -18.87 -17.76 -1.31
N VAL A 78 -17.66 -17.94 -1.82
CA VAL A 78 -17.11 -19.26 -2.18
C VAL A 78 -16.16 -19.75 -1.09
N LYS A 79 -16.36 -20.99 -0.65
CA LYS A 79 -15.47 -21.70 0.26
C LYS A 79 -15.36 -23.16 -0.19
N ASN A 80 -14.13 -23.67 -0.31
CA ASN A 80 -13.89 -25.04 -0.78
C ASN A 80 -14.60 -25.37 -2.11
N LYS A 81 -14.61 -24.41 -3.06
CA LYS A 81 -15.31 -24.49 -4.36
C LYS A 81 -16.84 -24.61 -4.27
N GLN A 82 -17.42 -24.41 -3.09
CA GLN A 82 -18.88 -24.36 -2.90
C GLN A 82 -19.31 -22.91 -2.70
N THR A 83 -20.40 -22.55 -3.37
CA THR A 83 -21.07 -21.25 -3.21
C THR A 83 -22.05 -21.34 -2.06
N ILE A 84 -21.89 -20.46 -1.07
CA ILE A 84 -22.70 -20.41 0.15
C ILE A 84 -23.30 -19.01 0.27
N ARG A 85 -24.59 -18.95 0.61
CA ARG A 85 -25.30 -17.71 0.90
C ARG A 85 -25.57 -17.59 2.39
N VAL A 86 -25.31 -16.42 2.95
CA VAL A 86 -25.62 -16.09 4.35
C VAL A 86 -26.41 -14.79 4.36
N PHE A 87 -27.49 -14.79 5.15
CA PHE A 87 -28.39 -13.66 5.26
C PHE A 87 -28.15 -12.88 6.54
N ALA A 88 -28.27 -11.56 6.46
CA ALA A 88 -28.14 -10.65 7.57
C ALA A 88 -29.52 -10.14 7.98
N LYS A 89 -29.81 -10.14 9.29
CA LYS A 89 -31.06 -9.58 9.81
C LYS A 89 -31.07 -8.05 9.71
N ASN A 90 -29.95 -7.42 10.06
CA ASN A 90 -29.83 -5.96 10.16
C ASN A 90 -29.05 -5.41 8.96
N GLU A 91 -27.74 -5.64 8.93
CA GLU A 91 -26.82 -4.95 8.03
C GLU A 91 -25.72 -5.87 7.49
N VAL A 92 -25.14 -5.47 6.36
CA VAL A 92 -23.92 -6.04 5.79
C VAL A 92 -22.87 -4.94 5.78
N ILE A 93 -21.80 -5.12 6.54
CA ILE A 93 -20.69 -4.15 6.62
C ILE A 93 -19.56 -4.63 5.70
N LEU A 94 -19.22 -3.80 4.71
CA LEU A 94 -18.18 -4.12 3.74
C LEU A 94 -16.81 -3.61 4.19
N CYS A 95 -15.91 -4.54 4.53
CA CYS A 95 -14.55 -4.24 5.01
C CYS A 95 -13.46 -4.86 4.11
N ALA A 96 -13.63 -4.82 2.78
CA ALA A 96 -12.71 -5.47 1.84
C ALA A 96 -11.52 -4.57 1.40
N GLY A 97 -11.38 -3.39 2.00
CA GLY A 97 -10.33 -2.41 1.69
C GLY A 97 -10.61 -1.59 0.42
N ALA A 98 -9.72 -0.63 0.11
CA ALA A 98 -9.93 0.34 -0.97
C ALA A 98 -9.91 -0.24 -2.39
N ILE A 99 -9.42 -1.48 -2.58
CA ILE A 99 -9.38 -2.13 -3.90
C ILE A 99 -10.57 -3.08 -4.09
N ARG A 100 -10.80 -3.97 -3.12
CA ARG A 100 -11.82 -5.02 -3.30
C ARG A 100 -13.23 -4.59 -2.89
N SER A 101 -13.38 -3.56 -2.06
CA SER A 101 -14.72 -3.02 -1.74
C SER A 101 -15.41 -2.42 -2.98
N PRO A 102 -14.79 -1.50 -3.75
CA PRO A 102 -15.42 -1.00 -4.97
C PRO A 102 -15.64 -2.11 -6.00
N GLN A 103 -14.70 -3.05 -6.15
CA GLN A 103 -14.85 -4.21 -7.02
C GLN A 103 -16.12 -5.02 -6.68
N LEU A 104 -16.31 -5.33 -5.39
CA LEU A 104 -17.46 -6.12 -4.94
C LEU A 104 -18.78 -5.36 -5.07
N LEU A 105 -18.80 -4.05 -4.79
CA LEU A 105 -19.98 -3.21 -4.99
C LEU A 105 -20.39 -3.19 -6.47
N MET A 106 -19.43 -2.96 -7.37
CA MET A 106 -19.67 -2.97 -8.81
C MET A 106 -20.22 -4.32 -9.29
N LEU A 107 -19.60 -5.45 -8.88
CA LEU A 107 -20.09 -6.80 -9.20
C LEU A 107 -21.49 -7.11 -8.61
N SER A 108 -21.89 -6.37 -7.59
CA SER A 108 -23.21 -6.46 -6.96
C SER A 108 -24.23 -5.50 -7.57
N GLY A 109 -23.86 -4.71 -8.60
CA GLY A 109 -24.74 -3.78 -9.29
C GLY A 109 -24.76 -2.36 -8.72
N ILE A 110 -23.80 -1.98 -7.87
CA ILE A 110 -23.66 -0.61 -7.35
C ILE A 110 -22.38 0.01 -7.92
N GLY A 111 -22.51 1.02 -8.76
CA GLY A 111 -21.38 1.68 -9.41
C GLY A 111 -21.78 2.39 -10.70
N PRO A 112 -20.81 2.85 -11.52
CA PRO A 112 -21.10 3.64 -12.71
C PRO A 112 -21.98 2.88 -13.70
N ALA A 113 -23.22 3.34 -13.92
CA ALA A 113 -24.25 2.56 -14.61
C ALA A 113 -23.85 2.10 -16.02
N LYS A 114 -23.18 2.98 -16.78
CA LYS A 114 -22.69 2.66 -18.13
C LYS A 114 -21.67 1.51 -18.10
N HIS A 115 -20.65 1.63 -17.25
CA HIS A 115 -19.58 0.62 -17.09
C HIS A 115 -20.15 -0.75 -16.69
N LEU A 116 -21.11 -0.76 -15.76
CA LEU A 116 -21.77 -1.99 -15.34
C LEU A 116 -22.59 -2.63 -16.46
N THR A 117 -23.34 -1.82 -17.20
CA THR A 117 -24.17 -2.29 -18.32
C THR A 117 -23.31 -2.89 -19.44
N ASP A 118 -22.16 -2.27 -19.75
CA ASP A 118 -21.22 -2.74 -20.77
C ASP A 118 -20.63 -4.13 -20.42
N LEU A 119 -20.54 -4.46 -19.13
CA LEU A 119 -20.09 -5.76 -18.62
C LEU A 119 -21.25 -6.75 -18.37
N GLY A 120 -22.47 -6.41 -18.76
CA GLY A 120 -23.67 -7.24 -18.56
C GLY A 120 -24.09 -7.37 -17.09
N ILE A 121 -23.72 -6.40 -16.24
CA ILE A 121 -24.13 -6.34 -14.83
C ILE A 121 -25.39 -5.50 -14.71
N ASN A 122 -26.43 -6.08 -14.10
CA ASN A 122 -27.65 -5.34 -13.80
C ASN A 122 -27.39 -4.23 -12.78
N VAL A 123 -27.62 -2.98 -13.19
CA VAL A 123 -27.49 -1.80 -12.32
C VAL A 123 -28.63 -1.78 -11.30
N ILE A 124 -28.27 -1.71 -10.03
CA ILE A 124 -29.18 -1.50 -8.90
C ILE A 124 -29.14 -0.04 -8.47
N ARG A 125 -27.94 0.53 -8.36
CA ARG A 125 -27.73 1.95 -8.02
C ARG A 125 -26.56 2.51 -8.83
N ASP A 126 -26.82 3.59 -9.54
CA ASP A 126 -25.76 4.39 -10.17
C ASP A 126 -25.04 5.20 -9.09
N ALA A 127 -23.71 5.08 -9.03
CA ALA A 127 -22.88 5.72 -8.03
C ALA A 127 -21.42 5.80 -8.51
N PRO A 128 -20.63 6.80 -8.07
CA PRO A 128 -19.23 6.97 -8.47
C PRO A 128 -18.27 5.99 -7.76
N VAL A 129 -18.66 4.72 -7.64
CA VAL A 129 -17.84 3.68 -7.02
C VAL A 129 -16.60 3.40 -7.87
N GLY A 130 -15.44 3.34 -7.22
CA GLY A 130 -14.16 3.09 -7.88
C GLY A 130 -13.41 4.37 -8.26
N GLU A 131 -14.08 5.53 -8.29
CA GLU A 131 -13.45 6.83 -8.54
C GLU A 131 -12.74 7.38 -7.30
N ASN A 132 -11.96 8.45 -7.44
CA ASN A 132 -11.28 9.12 -6.32
C ASN A 132 -10.29 8.19 -5.58
N LEU A 133 -9.59 7.32 -6.33
CA LEU A 133 -8.46 6.56 -5.79
C LEU A 133 -7.33 7.54 -5.43
N ILE A 134 -6.92 7.50 -4.17
CA ILE A 134 -5.83 8.31 -3.60
C ILE A 134 -4.80 7.36 -3.02
N ASP A 135 -3.53 7.66 -3.22
CA ASP A 135 -2.42 6.94 -2.60
C ASP A 135 -1.25 7.88 -2.33
N HIS A 136 -0.44 7.53 -1.33
CA HIS A 136 0.79 8.24 -1.04
C HIS A 136 1.94 7.64 -1.84
N ILE A 137 2.51 8.47 -2.70
CA ILE A 137 3.69 8.16 -3.49
C ILE A 137 4.94 8.69 -2.80
N THR A 138 6.02 7.92 -2.85
CA THR A 138 7.32 8.27 -2.30
C THR A 138 8.41 8.22 -3.37
N PHE A 139 9.47 9.00 -3.19
CA PHE A 139 10.65 9.00 -4.08
C PHE A 139 11.85 8.35 -3.39
N PHE A 140 12.40 7.30 -4.02
CA PHE A 140 13.51 6.50 -3.47
C PHE A 140 14.92 6.96 -3.90
N GLY A 141 15.03 7.97 -4.75
CA GLY A 141 16.32 8.36 -5.36
C GLY A 141 17.30 9.12 -4.46
N LEU A 142 16.98 9.35 -3.18
CA LEU A 142 17.79 10.20 -2.28
C LEU A 142 18.53 9.39 -1.22
N THR A 143 19.47 8.59 -1.67
CA THR A 143 20.40 7.86 -0.81
C THR A 143 21.73 8.61 -0.72
N PHE A 144 22.28 8.68 0.47
CA PHE A 144 23.54 9.36 0.78
C PHE A 144 24.52 8.36 1.41
N THR A 145 25.77 8.37 0.96
CA THR A 145 26.86 7.62 1.61
C THR A 145 27.36 8.37 2.83
N THR A 146 27.88 7.63 3.81
CA THR A 146 28.48 8.18 5.02
C THR A 146 29.64 7.31 5.52
N ASN A 147 30.59 7.90 6.25
CA ASN A 147 31.66 7.16 6.93
C ASN A 147 31.25 6.67 8.34
N ALA A 148 30.05 7.01 8.81
CA ALA A 148 29.58 6.61 10.12
C ALA A 148 29.19 5.11 10.15
N ALA A 149 29.61 4.38 11.18
CA ALA A 149 29.31 2.95 11.37
C ALA A 149 27.86 2.66 11.83
N VAL A 150 26.96 3.64 11.72
CA VAL A 150 25.56 3.61 12.19
C VAL A 150 24.53 3.66 11.05
N GLY A 151 24.99 3.69 9.78
CA GLY A 151 24.10 3.56 8.63
C GLY A 151 23.56 2.14 8.47
N TYR A 152 22.35 1.99 7.92
CA TYR A 152 21.96 0.71 7.34
C TYR A 152 22.95 0.39 6.21
N GLN A 153 23.35 -0.88 6.06
CA GLN A 153 23.98 -1.25 4.80
C GLN A 153 22.93 -1.02 3.72
N LEU A 154 23.32 -0.47 2.57
CA LEU A 154 22.39 -0.29 1.45
C LEU A 154 21.69 -1.61 1.09
N PHE A 155 22.37 -2.74 1.31
CA PHE A 155 21.82 -4.09 1.23
C PHE A 155 20.63 -4.37 2.19
N ASP A 156 20.61 -3.79 3.40
CA ASP A 156 19.53 -3.95 4.38
C ASP A 156 18.25 -3.22 3.94
N LEU A 157 18.38 -2.12 3.19
CA LEU A 157 17.25 -1.43 2.53
C LEU A 157 16.73 -2.24 1.32
N ILE A 158 17.55 -3.12 0.76
CA ILE A 158 17.29 -3.95 -0.43
C ILE A 158 16.92 -5.40 -0.06
N ASN A 159 16.79 -5.71 1.25
CA ASN A 159 16.72 -7.08 1.75
C ASN A 159 15.79 -7.99 0.89
N PRO A 160 16.35 -8.96 0.16
CA PRO A 160 15.62 -9.79 -0.80
C PRO A 160 14.59 -10.71 -0.14
N PHE A 161 14.59 -10.82 1.19
CA PHE A 161 13.55 -11.53 1.95
C PHE A 161 12.27 -10.70 2.16
N ASN A 162 12.24 -9.43 1.78
CA ASN A 162 11.04 -8.61 1.73
C ASN A 162 10.55 -8.47 0.28
N SER A 163 9.68 -9.39 -0.13
CA SER A 163 9.24 -9.57 -1.53
C SER A 163 8.64 -8.33 -2.19
N HIS A 164 8.07 -7.41 -1.41
CA HIS A 164 7.38 -6.23 -1.94
C HIS A 164 8.33 -5.10 -2.34
N ILE A 165 9.42 -4.93 -1.60
CA ILE A 165 10.47 -3.95 -1.92
C ILE A 165 11.34 -4.50 -3.03
N SER A 166 11.73 -5.78 -2.95
CA SER A 166 12.55 -6.42 -3.98
C SER A 166 11.89 -6.42 -5.36
N ASP A 167 10.57 -6.61 -5.48
CA ASP A 167 9.87 -6.52 -6.77
C ASP A 167 9.94 -5.12 -7.40
N PHE A 168 9.86 -4.05 -6.62
CA PHE A 168 10.02 -2.67 -7.12
C PHE A 168 11.46 -2.39 -7.55
N LEU A 169 12.43 -2.78 -6.71
CA LEU A 169 13.86 -2.58 -7.00
C LEU A 169 14.32 -3.45 -8.19
N ILE A 170 13.88 -4.70 -8.29
CA ILE A 170 14.31 -5.65 -9.33
C ILE A 170 13.58 -5.41 -10.65
N ASN A 171 12.25 -5.21 -10.65
CA ASN A 171 11.49 -5.15 -11.91
C ASN A 171 11.38 -3.74 -12.50
N ARG A 172 11.40 -2.68 -11.67
CA ARG A 172 11.38 -1.29 -12.14
C ARG A 172 12.77 -0.67 -12.13
N MET A 173 13.47 -0.67 -11.00
CA MET A 173 14.83 -0.10 -10.99
C MET A 173 15.81 -0.96 -11.80
N GLY A 174 15.70 -2.30 -11.78
CA GLY A 174 16.53 -3.17 -12.62
C GLY A 174 16.43 -2.97 -14.13
N LYS A 175 15.38 -2.28 -14.62
CA LYS A 175 15.24 -1.88 -16.04
C LYS A 175 15.73 -0.47 -16.34
N VAL A 176 15.85 0.37 -15.32
CA VAL A 176 16.28 1.79 -15.39
C VAL A 176 17.77 1.93 -15.07
N TYR A 177 18.33 0.95 -14.39
CA TYR A 177 19.73 0.86 -14.00
C TYR A 177 20.43 -0.22 -14.84
N ASP A 178 21.69 -0.02 -15.23
CA ASP A 178 22.61 -1.14 -15.56
C ASP A 178 22.88 -1.92 -14.25
N SER A 179 21.88 -2.67 -13.82
CA SER A 179 21.61 -2.93 -12.39
C SER A 179 22.50 -3.97 -11.73
N GLY A 180 23.49 -4.53 -12.44
CA GLY A 180 24.52 -5.35 -11.81
C GLY A 180 25.69 -4.52 -11.27
N ARG A 181 26.20 -3.55 -12.03
CA ARG A 181 27.54 -2.99 -11.77
C ARG A 181 27.54 -1.78 -10.85
N GLU A 182 26.55 -0.90 -10.94
CA GLU A 182 26.56 0.35 -10.17
C GLU A 182 26.09 0.17 -8.71
N TRP A 183 25.17 -0.76 -8.43
CA TRP A 183 24.76 -1.05 -7.05
C TRP A 183 25.80 -1.86 -6.28
N ASP A 184 26.47 -2.81 -6.94
CA ASP A 184 27.58 -3.59 -6.36
C ASP A 184 28.71 -2.68 -5.82
N LYS A 185 28.94 -1.53 -6.47
CA LYS A 185 29.89 -0.51 -6.03
C LYS A 185 29.57 0.05 -4.65
N TYR A 186 28.29 0.08 -4.26
CA TYR A 186 27.82 0.71 -3.03
C TYR A 186 27.21 -0.26 -2.02
N SER A 187 27.14 -1.56 -2.33
CA SER A 187 26.55 -2.61 -1.48
C SER A 187 27.19 -2.73 -0.09
N LEU A 188 28.46 -2.33 0.07
CA LEU A 188 29.19 -2.34 1.34
C LEU A 188 29.39 -0.95 1.97
N THR A 189 28.80 0.09 1.38
CA THR A 189 28.92 1.46 1.90
C THR A 189 27.81 1.74 2.92
N ASN A 190 28.17 2.36 4.03
CA ASN A 190 27.18 2.84 4.98
C ASN A 190 26.43 4.03 4.36
N GLY A 191 25.13 4.07 4.54
CA GLY A 191 24.30 5.12 3.99
C GLY A 191 23.09 5.45 4.82
N TRP A 192 22.44 6.55 4.45
CA TRP A 192 21.15 6.98 4.96
C TRP A 192 20.31 7.47 3.78
N THR A 193 18.99 7.44 3.92
CA THR A 193 18.07 7.81 2.83
C THR A 193 16.98 8.73 3.37
N VAL A 194 16.60 9.73 2.58
CA VAL A 194 15.39 10.52 2.83
C VAL A 194 14.34 10.08 1.82
N LEU A 195 13.13 9.81 2.30
CA LEU A 195 11.99 9.45 1.47
C LEU A 195 10.96 10.58 1.50
N PRO A 196 10.98 11.51 0.53
CA PRO A 196 9.90 12.48 0.38
C PRO A 196 8.60 11.74 0.06
N ILE A 197 7.54 12.02 0.82
CA ILE A 197 6.22 11.40 0.66
C ILE A 197 5.22 12.50 0.32
N LEU A 198 4.49 12.32 -0.78
CA LEU A 198 3.40 13.23 -1.15
C LEU A 198 2.15 12.92 -0.33
N LEU A 199 1.91 13.71 0.72
CA LEU A 199 0.83 13.48 1.70
C LEU A 199 -0.56 13.91 1.24
N LYS A 200 -0.65 14.87 0.33
CA LYS A 200 -1.93 15.41 -0.18
C LYS A 200 -1.88 15.51 -1.69
N PRO A 201 -1.78 14.36 -2.40
CA PRO A 201 -1.77 14.38 -3.85
C PRO A 201 -3.07 15.02 -4.37
N LYS A 202 -2.98 15.80 -5.43
CA LYS A 202 -4.12 16.34 -6.17
C LYS A 202 -4.58 15.38 -7.26
N SER A 203 -3.66 14.60 -7.83
CA SER A 203 -3.99 13.55 -8.79
C SER A 203 -5.03 12.58 -8.20
N ARG A 204 -5.96 12.13 -9.05
CA ARG A 204 -7.00 11.17 -8.69
C ARG A 204 -7.04 10.03 -9.68
N GLY A 205 -6.98 8.82 -9.14
CA GLY A 205 -7.11 7.60 -9.90
C GLY A 205 -8.51 7.01 -9.87
N ARG A 206 -8.63 5.83 -10.48
CA ARG A 206 -9.84 5.01 -10.45
C ARG A 206 -9.54 3.51 -10.42
N ILE A 207 -10.54 2.73 -10.03
CA ILE A 207 -10.58 1.27 -10.09
C ILE A 207 -11.79 0.84 -10.90
N THR A 208 -11.58 0.05 -11.94
CA THR A 208 -12.61 -0.40 -12.89
C THR A 208 -12.62 -1.92 -12.96
N LEU A 209 -13.81 -2.49 -13.18
CA LEU A 209 -13.92 -3.92 -13.49
C LEU A 209 -13.44 -4.18 -14.93
N LEU A 210 -12.66 -5.25 -15.11
CA LEU A 210 -12.31 -5.77 -16.45
C LEU A 210 -13.29 -6.85 -16.94
N ALA A 211 -13.99 -7.50 -16.02
CA ALA A 211 -14.96 -8.55 -16.31
C ALA A 211 -15.98 -8.67 -15.18
N ASN A 212 -17.13 -9.28 -15.49
CA ASN A 212 -18.12 -9.73 -14.49
C ASN A 212 -17.68 -11.05 -13.81
N ASP A 213 -16.48 -11.06 -13.25
CA ASP A 213 -15.90 -12.17 -12.50
C ASP A 213 -15.03 -11.64 -11.36
N VAL A 214 -15.33 -12.05 -10.13
CA VAL A 214 -14.61 -11.64 -8.91
C VAL A 214 -13.15 -12.12 -8.88
N ASN A 215 -12.81 -13.15 -9.65
CA ASN A 215 -11.45 -13.69 -9.73
C ASN A 215 -10.57 -12.91 -10.71
N VAL A 216 -11.18 -12.12 -11.60
CA VAL A 216 -10.45 -11.21 -12.48
C VAL A 216 -10.05 -9.99 -11.65
N LYS A 217 -8.75 -9.70 -11.61
CA LYS A 217 -8.23 -8.52 -10.92
C LYS A 217 -8.77 -7.25 -11.62
N PRO A 218 -9.23 -6.24 -10.87
CA PRO A 218 -9.67 -5.00 -11.48
C PRO A 218 -8.49 -4.26 -12.11
N GLU A 219 -8.80 -3.38 -13.05
CA GLU A 219 -7.85 -2.39 -13.51
C GLU A 219 -7.72 -1.29 -12.44
N ILE A 220 -6.49 -0.90 -12.14
CA ILE A 220 -6.16 0.11 -11.13
C ILE A 220 -5.31 1.16 -11.83
N VAL A 221 -5.86 2.37 -11.95
CA VAL A 221 -5.19 3.50 -12.60
C VAL A 221 -5.05 4.63 -11.59
N PRO A 222 -3.91 4.73 -10.87
CA PRO A 222 -3.72 5.76 -9.84
C PRO A 222 -3.55 7.19 -10.37
N ASN A 223 -3.16 7.35 -11.65
CA ASN A 223 -2.82 8.64 -12.26
C ASN A 223 -1.74 9.42 -11.49
N TYR A 224 -0.69 8.74 -11.01
CA TYR A 224 0.39 9.43 -10.29
C TYR A 224 0.99 10.58 -11.13
N PHE A 225 1.08 11.77 -10.52
CA PHE A 225 1.68 12.97 -11.13
C PHE A 225 0.96 13.45 -12.41
N ASP A 226 -0.35 13.21 -12.49
CA ASP A 226 -1.22 13.79 -13.51
C ASP A 226 -1.44 15.29 -13.25
N ASP A 227 -1.57 15.68 -11.98
CA ASP A 227 -1.56 17.08 -11.58
C ASP A 227 -0.10 17.60 -11.45
N PRO A 228 0.27 18.68 -12.15
CA PRO A 228 1.63 19.22 -12.09
C PRO A 228 2.03 19.80 -10.71
N ASP A 229 1.07 20.14 -9.83
CA ASP A 229 1.39 20.54 -8.45
C ASP A 229 1.98 19.40 -7.63
N ASP A 230 1.63 18.14 -7.94
CA ASP A 230 2.17 16.97 -7.26
C ASP A 230 3.68 16.85 -7.54
N VAL A 231 4.07 17.08 -8.80
CA VAL A 231 5.49 17.13 -9.22
C VAL A 231 6.21 18.29 -8.56
N ARG A 232 5.65 19.51 -8.60
CA ARG A 232 6.24 20.69 -7.95
C ARG A 232 6.50 20.46 -6.46
N THR A 233 5.52 19.88 -5.77
CA THR A 233 5.62 19.55 -4.34
C THR A 233 6.71 18.52 -4.08
N MET A 234 6.82 17.49 -4.92
CA MET A 234 7.87 16.48 -4.81
C MET A 234 9.26 17.06 -5.06
N ILE A 235 9.43 17.94 -6.05
CA ILE A 235 10.70 18.64 -6.30
C ILE A 235 11.09 19.46 -5.07
N ALA A 236 10.16 20.22 -4.47
CA ALA A 236 10.44 20.95 -3.23
C ALA A 236 10.86 20.02 -2.08
N GLY A 237 10.26 18.84 -1.96
CA GLY A 237 10.66 17.79 -1.02
C GLY A 237 12.08 17.26 -1.28
N ILE A 238 12.44 17.05 -2.54
CA ILE A 238 13.80 16.66 -2.95
C ILE A 238 14.80 17.74 -2.58
N ARG A 239 14.55 19.01 -2.92
CA ARG A 239 15.44 20.14 -2.55
C ARG A 239 15.65 20.22 -1.04
N THR A 240 14.58 20.03 -0.27
CA THR A 240 14.66 19.99 1.20
C THR A 240 15.56 18.84 1.67
N ALA A 241 15.38 17.64 1.14
CA ALA A 241 16.19 16.47 1.49
C ALA A 241 17.68 16.65 1.11
N LEU A 242 17.97 17.25 -0.05
CA LEU A 242 19.34 17.61 -0.44
C LEU A 242 19.97 18.60 0.55
N SER A 243 19.21 19.62 0.98
CA SER A 243 19.70 20.58 1.97
C SER A 243 20.03 19.94 3.32
N ILE A 244 19.29 18.91 3.75
CA ILE A 244 19.58 18.14 4.96
C ILE A 244 20.96 17.48 4.86
N GLY A 245 21.25 16.83 3.73
CA GLY A 245 22.53 16.18 3.50
C GLY A 245 23.72 17.14 3.47
N GLN A 246 23.49 18.41 3.15
CA GLN A 246 24.50 19.47 3.11
C GLN A 246 24.69 20.20 4.45
N THR A 247 23.89 19.90 5.47
CA THR A 247 24.05 20.53 6.80
C THR A 247 25.40 20.19 7.43
N LYS A 248 25.92 21.10 8.27
CA LYS A 248 27.20 20.89 9.00
C LYS A 248 27.22 19.57 9.78
N THR A 249 26.10 19.20 10.38
CA THR A 249 25.95 17.94 11.14
C THR A 249 26.12 16.72 10.25
N MET A 250 25.46 16.70 9.08
CA MET A 250 25.56 15.57 8.16
C MET A 250 26.92 15.52 7.46
N GLN A 251 27.49 16.69 7.12
CA GLN A 251 28.83 16.79 6.55
C GLN A 251 29.93 16.32 7.53
N ALA A 252 29.73 16.40 8.85
CA ALA A 252 30.65 15.83 9.83
C ALA A 252 30.82 14.30 9.70
N PHE A 253 29.86 13.62 9.03
CA PHE A 253 29.89 12.19 8.73
C PHE A 253 30.17 11.89 7.24
N ASP A 254 30.81 12.81 6.53
CA ASP A 254 31.11 12.72 5.09
C ASP A 254 29.88 12.38 4.23
N SER A 255 28.72 12.96 4.59
CA SER A 255 27.46 12.70 3.89
C SER A 255 27.52 13.22 2.45
N LYS A 256 27.40 12.31 1.49
CA LYS A 256 27.41 12.64 0.05
C LYS A 256 26.26 11.95 -0.67
N LEU A 257 25.55 12.69 -1.51
CA LEU A 257 24.50 12.12 -2.35
C LEU A 257 25.13 11.06 -3.26
N LEU A 258 24.46 9.93 -3.39
CA LEU A 258 24.90 8.86 -4.27
C LEU A 258 24.89 9.35 -5.72
N ASN A 259 26.06 9.28 -6.37
CA ASN A 259 26.20 9.70 -7.76
C ASN A 259 25.76 8.58 -8.70
N ILE A 260 24.45 8.41 -8.83
CA ILE A 260 23.83 7.52 -9.82
C ILE A 260 23.31 8.38 -10.96
N THR A 261 23.78 8.10 -12.17
CA THR A 261 23.22 8.64 -13.40
C THR A 261 22.03 7.79 -13.85
N TYR A 262 20.87 8.41 -14.00
CA TYR A 262 19.69 7.76 -14.58
C TYR A 262 19.73 7.92 -16.09
N THR A 263 19.98 6.83 -16.82
CA THR A 263 20.17 6.86 -18.28
C THR A 263 19.02 7.53 -19.03
N GLU A 264 17.78 7.30 -18.57
CA GLU A 264 16.56 7.91 -19.12
C GLU A 264 16.47 9.42 -18.89
N CYS A 265 17.20 9.96 -17.90
CA CYS A 265 17.19 11.39 -17.56
C CYS A 265 18.45 12.14 -18.03
N ASN A 266 19.35 11.49 -18.77
CA ASN A 266 20.62 12.07 -19.25
C ASN A 266 20.43 13.26 -20.22
N ASN A 267 19.24 13.40 -20.82
CA ASN A 267 18.92 14.52 -21.71
C ASN A 267 18.65 15.82 -20.95
N TYR A 268 18.54 15.78 -19.63
CA TYR A 268 18.31 16.95 -18.80
C TYR A 268 19.60 17.35 -18.07
N GLU A 269 19.80 18.66 -17.89
CA GLU A 269 20.89 19.17 -17.07
C GLU A 269 20.76 18.62 -15.64
N TYR A 270 21.83 18.02 -15.11
CA TYR A 270 21.85 17.45 -13.77
C TYR A 270 21.46 18.52 -12.73
N ASP A 271 20.65 18.11 -11.76
CA ASP A 271 20.13 18.96 -10.69
C ASP A 271 19.18 20.10 -11.15
N SER A 272 18.75 20.11 -12.41
CA SER A 272 17.63 20.95 -12.87
C SER A 272 16.27 20.40 -12.43
N ASP A 273 15.23 21.24 -12.42
CA ASP A 273 13.86 20.79 -12.13
C ASP A 273 13.35 19.78 -13.15
N ALA A 274 13.77 19.89 -14.43
CA ALA A 274 13.44 18.94 -15.48
C ALA A 274 14.09 17.57 -15.24
N TYR A 275 15.35 17.54 -14.76
CA TYR A 275 16.01 16.31 -14.35
C TYR A 275 15.28 15.65 -13.17
N TRP A 276 14.89 16.44 -12.16
CA TRP A 276 14.17 15.91 -11.00
C TRP A 276 12.76 15.42 -11.34
N GLU A 277 12.03 16.10 -12.24
CA GLU A 277 10.75 15.59 -12.73
C GLU A 277 10.92 14.23 -13.42
N CYS A 278 11.92 14.09 -14.31
CA CYS A 278 12.23 12.82 -14.95
C CYS A 278 12.51 11.73 -13.89
N ALA A 279 13.37 12.03 -12.91
CA ALA A 279 13.71 11.09 -11.85
C ALA A 279 12.46 10.70 -11.01
N ILE A 280 11.61 11.66 -10.64
CA ILE A 280 10.36 11.42 -9.89
C ILE A 280 9.49 10.41 -10.63
N ARG A 281 9.25 10.62 -11.93
CA ARG A 281 8.37 9.74 -12.73
C ARG A 281 8.93 8.33 -12.86
N MET A 282 10.25 8.16 -12.81
CA MET A 282 10.92 6.86 -12.95
C MET A 282 11.06 6.10 -11.64
N LEU A 283 11.43 6.78 -10.55
CA LEU A 283 11.88 6.15 -9.29
C LEU A 283 10.86 6.25 -8.15
N SER A 284 9.74 6.91 -8.38
CA SER A 284 8.68 6.94 -7.38
C SER A 284 7.85 5.67 -7.35
N THR A 285 7.35 5.33 -6.17
CA THR A 285 6.47 4.17 -5.95
C THR A 285 5.48 4.41 -4.83
N THR A 286 4.47 3.53 -4.80
CA THR A 286 3.39 3.53 -3.82
C THR A 286 3.89 3.12 -2.43
N LEU A 287 3.32 3.74 -1.39
CA LEU A 287 3.42 3.27 0.00
C LEU A 287 2.27 2.32 0.39
N TYR A 288 1.46 1.90 -0.58
CA TYR A 288 0.28 1.04 -0.39
C TYR A 288 -0.80 1.67 0.50
N HIS A 289 -0.96 2.99 0.44
CA HIS A 289 -1.94 3.78 1.21
C HIS A 289 -3.20 4.11 0.38
N TYR A 290 -3.68 3.15 -0.41
CA TYR A 290 -4.89 3.32 -1.23
C TYR A 290 -6.12 3.66 -0.39
N CYS A 291 -6.84 4.71 -0.76
CA CYS A 291 -8.09 5.12 -0.15
C CYS A 291 -9.00 5.87 -1.14
N GLY A 292 -10.19 6.25 -0.69
CA GLY A 292 -11.09 7.18 -1.40
C GLY A 292 -12.05 6.57 -2.45
N THR A 293 -11.87 5.29 -2.80
CA THR A 293 -12.64 4.60 -3.86
C THR A 293 -14.11 4.32 -3.56
N CYS A 294 -14.50 4.40 -2.30
CA CYS A 294 -15.88 4.42 -1.84
C CYS A 294 -16.08 5.63 -0.93
N LYS A 295 -15.90 6.84 -1.47
CA LYS A 295 -15.93 8.10 -0.71
C LYS A 295 -17.27 8.27 0.02
N MET A 296 -17.20 8.61 1.31
CA MET A 296 -18.34 9.12 2.08
C MET A 296 -18.50 10.62 1.83
N GLY A 297 -19.74 11.08 1.68
CA GLY A 297 -20.08 12.49 1.50
C GLY A 297 -21.43 12.81 2.13
N PRO A 298 -21.78 14.11 2.25
CA PRO A 298 -23.13 14.50 2.62
C PRO A 298 -24.15 13.98 1.60
N SER A 299 -25.40 13.83 2.02
CA SER A 299 -26.48 13.45 1.12
C SER A 299 -26.56 14.42 -0.07
N GLY A 300 -26.55 13.88 -1.28
CA GLY A 300 -26.51 14.65 -2.53
C GLY A 300 -25.13 15.05 -3.05
N ASP A 301 -24.01 14.69 -2.39
CA ASP A 301 -22.66 14.84 -2.98
C ASP A 301 -22.53 13.93 -4.21
N PRO A 302 -22.42 14.48 -5.44
CA PRO A 302 -22.34 13.67 -6.66
C PRO A 302 -21.02 12.90 -6.77
N THR A 303 -20.02 13.24 -5.95
CA THR A 303 -18.73 12.54 -5.87
C THR A 303 -18.68 11.48 -4.77
N GLY A 304 -19.72 11.42 -3.92
CA GLY A 304 -19.87 10.45 -2.84
C GLY A 304 -20.56 9.17 -3.30
N SER A 305 -20.05 8.03 -2.85
CA SER A 305 -20.71 6.71 -3.07
C SER A 305 -21.48 6.23 -1.83
N SER A 306 -21.25 6.85 -0.68
CA SER A 306 -21.92 6.57 0.59
C SER A 306 -22.23 7.88 1.32
N GLU A 307 -23.31 7.87 2.10
CA GLU A 307 -23.77 9.02 2.88
C GLU A 307 -23.20 8.95 4.30
N ASN A 308 -22.91 10.11 4.88
CA ASN A 308 -22.40 10.27 6.25
C ASN A 308 -23.48 10.78 7.20
#